data_AF-L1JW92-F1
#
_entry.id   AF-L1JW92-F1
#
_cell.length_a   1.000
_cell.length_b   1.000
_cell.length_c   1.000
_cell.angle_alpha   90.00
_cell.angle_beta   90.00
_cell.angle_gamma   90.00
#
_symmetry.space_group_name_H-M   'P 1'
#
loop_
_entity.id
_entity.type
_entity.pdbx_description
1 polymer ?
#
loop_
_entity_poly.entity_id
_entity_poly.type
_entity_poly.pdbx_seq_one_letter_code
_entity_poly.pdbx_strand_id
1 'polypeptide(L)'
;MDGSSSGAWQLLARAQVHPQQAPRAIAILEAARRRRSSRIGSYRTDIFLGGWDGSLQCWRLEEEGDVVSLSPRFEIPHAHSCSIQALAAIEEDDDLLTQDSPNEARGMLVSAAGDGLIKAWATSR
;
A
#
# COMPACT_ATOMS: atom_id res chain seq x y z
N MET A 1 -10.37 33.76 18.84
CA MET A 1 -11.04 32.99 17.77
C MET A 1 -10.00 31.99 17.34
N ASP A 2 -10.00 30.84 18.00
CA ASP A 2 -8.85 29.94 17.98
C ASP A 2 -9.34 28.68 17.28
N GLY A 3 -9.12 28.64 15.96
CA GLY A 3 -9.46 27.53 15.08
C GLY A 3 -8.55 26.33 15.32
N SER A 4 -8.56 25.79 16.54
CA SER A 4 -7.92 24.54 16.88
C SER A 4 -8.75 23.39 16.32
N SER A 5 -8.52 23.04 15.05
CA SER A 5 -8.84 21.69 14.56
C SER A 5 -7.93 20.72 15.30
N SER A 6 -8.32 20.31 16.51
CA SER A 6 -7.67 19.18 17.17
C SER A 6 -7.92 17.98 16.26
N GLY A 7 -6.89 17.52 15.55
CA GLY A 7 -6.98 16.35 14.70
C GLY A 7 -7.37 15.15 15.56
N ALA A 8 -8.65 14.80 15.56
CA ALA A 8 -9.11 13.58 16.19
C ALA A 8 -8.67 12.42 15.29
N TRP A 9 -7.79 11.58 15.81
CA TRP A 9 -7.40 10.35 15.13
C TRP A 9 -8.58 9.38 15.17
N GLN A 10 -8.98 8.87 14.01
CA GLN A 10 -10.04 7.86 13.89
C GLN A 10 -9.44 6.55 13.36
N LEU A 11 -9.77 5.43 14.03
CA LEU A 11 -9.49 4.11 13.49
C LEU A 11 -10.47 3.82 12.34
N LEU A 12 -9.96 3.71 11.12
CA LEU A 12 -10.78 3.41 9.93
C LEU A 12 -10.96 1.91 9.73
N ALA A 13 -9.90 1.13 9.85
CA ALA A 13 -9.93 -0.33 9.68
C ALA A 13 -8.81 -1.00 10.50
N ARG A 14 -9.00 -2.28 10.81
CA ARG A 14 -7.98 -3.11 11.49
C ARG A 14 -7.93 -4.50 10.87
N ALA A 15 -6.73 -5.04 10.79
CA ALA A 15 -6.49 -6.43 10.44
C ALA A 15 -5.43 -7.02 11.38
N GLN A 16 -5.50 -8.33 11.60
CA GLN A 16 -4.51 -9.07 12.37
C GLN A 16 -3.63 -9.86 11.42
N VAL A 17 -2.32 -9.69 11.54
CA VAL A 17 -1.32 -10.53 10.86
C VAL A 17 -0.78 -11.58 11.83
N HIS A 18 -0.22 -12.65 11.29
CA HIS A 18 0.42 -13.68 12.13
C HIS A 18 1.58 -13.05 12.94
N PRO A 19 1.81 -13.40 14.22
CA PRO A 19 2.86 -12.78 15.03
C PRO A 19 4.27 -12.87 14.44
N GLN A 20 4.59 -13.95 13.71
CA GLN A 20 5.89 -14.12 13.03
C GLN A 20 6.03 -13.23 11.79
N GLN A 21 4.90 -12.81 11.23
CA GLN A 21 4.78 -11.88 10.11
C GLN A 21 4.47 -10.46 10.62
N ALA A 22 4.71 -10.17 11.91
CA ALA A 22 4.46 -8.84 12.45
C ALA A 22 5.18 -7.79 11.59
N PRO A 23 4.54 -6.66 11.25
CA PRO A 23 5.10 -5.73 10.29
C PRO A 23 6.34 -5.07 10.90
N ARG A 24 7.46 -5.14 10.18
CA ARG A 24 8.68 -4.38 10.49
C ARG A 24 8.84 -3.16 9.58
N ALA A 25 8.46 -3.32 8.32
CA ALA A 25 8.46 -2.25 7.32
C ALA A 25 7.06 -2.11 6.70
N ILE A 26 6.71 -0.89 6.31
CA ILE A 26 5.45 -0.56 5.64
C ILE A 26 5.72 0.40 4.49
N ALA A 27 5.06 0.18 3.35
CA ALA A 27 4.98 1.13 2.26
C ALA A 27 3.53 1.22 1.78
N ILE A 28 3.16 2.38 1.26
CA ILE A 28 1.80 2.66 0.78
C ILE A 28 1.93 3.08 -0.67
N LEU A 29 1.17 2.41 -1.54
CA LEU A 29 0.97 2.81 -2.92
C LEU A 29 -0.46 3.34 -3.04
N GLU A 30 -0.57 4.65 -3.20
CA GLU A 30 -1.83 5.36 -3.41
C GLU A 30 -2.20 5.28 -4.89
N ALA A 31 -3.03 4.31 -5.28
CA ALA A 31 -3.64 4.36 -6.60
C ALA A 31 -4.54 5.62 -6.68
N ALA A 32 -4.06 6.63 -7.39
CA ALA A 32 -4.54 8.00 -7.38
C ALA A 32 -6.07 8.22 -7.24
N ARG A 33 -6.38 9.05 -6.22
CA ARG A 33 -7.44 10.07 -6.05
C ARG A 33 -8.63 10.13 -7.01
N ARG A 34 -9.82 10.10 -6.38
CA ARG A 34 -11.03 10.88 -6.70
C ARG A 34 -11.31 11.06 -8.20
N ARG A 35 -12.06 10.12 -8.79
CA ARG A 35 -13.03 10.56 -9.80
C ARG A 35 -14.06 11.43 -9.07
N ARG A 36 -14.04 12.74 -9.35
CA ARG A 36 -15.09 13.71 -9.03
C ARG A 36 -16.38 13.33 -9.78
N SER A 37 -16.99 12.20 -9.41
CA SER A 37 -18.36 11.86 -9.76
C SER A 37 -19.21 12.08 -8.53
N SER A 38 -20.27 12.84 -8.69
CA SER A 38 -20.85 13.74 -7.71
C SER A 38 -21.68 13.11 -6.60
N ARG A 39 -21.51 11.83 -6.22
CA ARG A 39 -22.32 11.27 -5.11
C ARG A 39 -21.64 10.37 -4.10
N ILE A 40 -20.57 9.65 -4.43
CA ILE A 40 -19.86 8.80 -3.44
C ILE A 40 -18.40 8.73 -3.88
N GLY A 41 -17.48 9.17 -3.02
CA GLY A 41 -16.05 8.96 -3.26
C GLY A 41 -15.72 7.50 -3.02
N SER A 42 -14.98 6.88 -3.94
CA SER A 42 -14.27 5.64 -3.64
C SER A 42 -12.78 5.91 -3.74
N TYR A 43 -12.01 5.41 -2.79
CA TYR A 43 -10.57 5.31 -2.91
C TYR A 43 -10.11 3.90 -2.61
N ARG A 44 -8.97 3.57 -3.19
CA ARG A 44 -8.31 2.28 -3.03
C ARG A 44 -6.84 2.51 -2.86
N THR A 45 -6.28 1.94 -1.81
CA THR A 45 -4.88 2.08 -1.46
C THR A 45 -4.31 0.70 -1.17
N ASP A 46 -3.19 0.38 -1.82
CA ASP A 46 -2.46 -0.85 -1.54
C ASP A 46 -1.39 -0.56 -0.47
N ILE A 47 -1.41 -1.34 0.60
CA ILE A 47 -0.52 -1.25 1.75
C ILE A 47 0.37 -2.49 1.74
N PHE A 48 1.67 -2.28 1.61
CA PHE A 48 2.68 -3.34 1.62
C PHE A 48 3.32 -3.45 2.99
N LEU A 49 3.39 -4.67 3.52
CA LEU A 49 3.99 -4.99 4.81
C LEU A 49 5.18 -5.94 4.61
N GLY A 50 6.30 -5.62 5.23
CA GLY A 50 7.48 -6.46 5.28
C GLY A 50 7.64 -7.08 6.67
N GLY A 51 7.65 -8.42 6.73
CA GLY A 51 7.66 -9.18 7.98
C GLY A 51 9.06 -9.42 8.56
N TRP A 52 9.07 -9.88 9.82
CA TRP A 52 10.28 -10.35 10.50
C TRP A 52 10.84 -11.66 9.91
N ASP A 53 9.98 -12.47 9.33
CA ASP A 53 10.31 -13.74 8.66
C ASP A 53 10.75 -13.58 7.20
N GLY A 54 10.82 -12.34 6.69
CA GLY A 54 11.15 -12.06 5.31
C GLY A 54 9.96 -12.18 4.34
N SER A 55 8.74 -12.38 4.84
CA SER A 55 7.53 -12.31 4.02
C SER A 55 7.22 -10.87 3.58
N LEU A 56 6.64 -10.75 2.39
CA LEU A 56 6.06 -9.51 1.88
C LEU A 56 4.56 -9.73 1.69
N GLN A 57 3.73 -8.88 2.30
CA GLN A 57 2.28 -8.94 2.19
C GLN A 57 1.73 -7.69 1.52
N CYS A 58 0.67 -7.84 0.75
CA CYS A 58 -0.13 -6.74 0.23
C CYS A 58 -1.53 -6.80 0.84
N TRP A 59 -1.95 -5.69 1.41
CA TRP A 59 -3.27 -5.44 1.95
C TRP A 59 -3.91 -4.30 1.17
N ARG A 60 -5.23 -4.31 1.09
CA ARG A 60 -6.01 -3.30 0.39
C ARG A 60 -6.94 -2.59 1.34
N LEU A 61 -6.77 -1.28 1.42
CA LEU A 61 -7.72 -0.37 2.03
C LEU A 61 -8.66 0.15 0.94
N GLU A 62 -9.94 -0.13 1.08
CA GLU A 62 -11.01 0.31 0.17
C GLU A 62 -12.05 1.10 0.96
N GLU A 63 -12.44 2.26 0.45
CA GLU A 63 -13.62 2.99 0.90
C GLU A 63 -14.65 3.05 -0.23
N GLU A 64 -15.88 2.63 0.09
CA GLU A 64 -17.03 2.74 -0.80
C GLU A 64 -18.20 3.31 -0.01
N GLY A 65 -18.53 4.58 -0.26
CA GLY A 65 -19.53 5.27 0.57
C GLY A 65 -18.99 5.51 1.97
N ASP A 66 -19.76 5.07 2.96
CA ASP A 66 -19.38 5.17 4.38
C ASP A 66 -18.69 3.89 4.90
N VAL A 67 -18.38 2.93 4.01
CA VAL A 67 -17.77 1.65 4.37
C VAL A 67 -16.29 1.67 4.05
N VAL A 68 -15.46 1.51 5.08
CA VAL A 68 -14.01 1.29 4.93
C VAL A 68 -13.67 -0.15 5.27
N SER A 69 -12.92 -0.81 4.41
CA SER A 69 -12.48 -2.20 4.60
C SER A 69 -10.98 -2.35 4.37
N LEU A 70 -10.36 -3.26 5.12
CA LEU A 70 -8.95 -3.64 4.97
C LEU A 70 -8.89 -5.15 4.73
N SER A 71 -8.42 -5.57 3.56
CA SER A 71 -8.43 -6.98 3.14
C SER A 71 -7.07 -7.45 2.61
N PRO A 72 -6.68 -8.72 2.84
CA PRO A 72 -5.45 -9.24 2.28
C PRO A 72 -5.60 -9.45 0.77
N ARG A 73 -4.54 -9.16 0.00
CA ARG A 73 -4.49 -9.34 -1.45
C ARG A 73 -3.62 -10.51 -1.85
N PHE A 74 -2.38 -10.51 -1.38
CA PHE A 74 -1.43 -11.58 -1.62
C PHE A 74 -0.32 -11.57 -0.58
N GLU A 75 0.42 -12.67 -0.54
CA GLU A 75 1.66 -12.82 0.21
C GLU A 75 2.73 -13.43 -0.70
N ILE A 76 3.95 -12.91 -0.59
CA ILE A 76 5.15 -13.54 -1.13
C ILE A 76 5.92 -14.10 0.09
N PRO A 77 5.77 -15.39 0.40
CA PRO A 77 6.52 -16.00 1.48
C PRO A 77 8.00 -16.00 1.12
N HIS A 78 8.86 -15.72 2.11
CA HIS A 78 10.32 -15.68 1.92
C HIS A 78 10.77 -14.76 0.76
N ALA A 79 10.09 -13.61 0.59
CA ALA A 79 10.55 -12.55 -0.30
C ALA A 79 12.00 -12.15 0.00
N HIS A 80 12.41 -12.24 1.26
CA HIS A 80 13.80 -12.23 1.71
C HIS A 80 14.09 -13.43 2.63
N SER A 81 15.37 -13.80 2.78
CA SER A 81 15.78 -14.89 3.68
C SER A 81 15.79 -14.50 5.16
N CYS A 82 15.60 -13.21 5.43
CA CYS A 82 15.51 -12.66 6.77
C CYS A 82 14.57 -11.44 6.76
N SER A 83 14.45 -10.81 7.93
CA SER A 83 13.57 -9.68 8.15
C SER A 83 13.75 -8.53 7.16
N ILE A 84 12.63 -8.10 6.57
CA ILE A 84 12.57 -6.91 5.71
C ILE A 84 12.71 -5.66 6.57
N GLN A 85 13.73 -4.84 6.28
CA GLN A 85 14.10 -3.66 7.06
C GLN A 85 13.50 -2.38 6.50
N ALA A 86 13.28 -2.32 5.19
CA ALA A 86 12.71 -1.16 4.52
C ALA A 86 11.84 -1.56 3.32
N LEU A 87 10.79 -0.78 3.10
CA LEU A 87 9.94 -0.82 1.92
C LEU A 87 9.79 0.60 1.37
N ALA A 88 9.76 0.72 0.06
CA ALA A 88 9.40 1.95 -0.64
C ALA A 88 8.48 1.61 -1.81
N ALA A 89 7.36 2.32 -1.92
CA ALA A 89 6.48 2.24 -3.06
C ALA A 89 6.74 3.46 -3.96
N ILE A 90 6.81 3.22 -5.26
CA ILE A 90 7.10 4.20 -6.29
C ILE A 90 5.93 4.13 -7.27
N GLU A 91 5.22 5.22 -7.44
CA GLU A 91 4.19 5.38 -8.46
C GLU A 91 4.85 5.92 -9.71
N GLU A 92 4.60 5.29 -10.86
CA GLU A 92 4.84 5.95 -12.14
C GLU A 92 3.79 7.04 -12.32
N ASP A 93 4.26 8.26 -12.59
CA ASP A 93 3.41 9.41 -12.86
C ASP A 93 2.72 9.26 -14.23
N ASP A 94 1.39 9.22 -14.22
CA ASP A 94 0.55 9.05 -15.42
C ASP A 94 0.70 10.25 -16.40
N ASP A 95 1.28 11.37 -15.96
CA ASP A 95 1.44 12.59 -16.78
C ASP A 95 2.42 12.44 -17.97
N LEU A 96 3.13 11.31 -18.08
CA LEU A 96 4.02 11.01 -19.21
C LEU A 96 3.48 9.93 -20.18
N LEU A 97 2.31 9.36 -19.91
CA LEU A 97 1.69 8.36 -20.78
C LEU A 97 0.73 9.04 -21.76
N THR A 98 1.09 8.95 -23.04
CA THR A 98 0.28 9.38 -24.19
C THR A 98 -1.18 8.95 -24.05
N GLN A 99 -2.11 9.84 -24.41
CA GLN A 99 -3.59 9.70 -24.35
C GLN A 99 -4.19 8.39 -24.91
N ASP A 100 -3.39 7.53 -25.55
CA ASP A 100 -3.82 6.29 -26.19
C ASP A 100 -3.74 5.04 -25.30
N SER A 101 -3.36 5.14 -24.02
CA SER A 101 -3.36 4.00 -23.09
C SER A 101 -3.86 4.39 -21.69
N PRO A 102 -5.18 4.50 -21.49
CA PRO A 102 -5.77 5.09 -20.29
C PRO A 102 -5.73 4.17 -19.05
N ASN A 103 -4.77 3.26 -18.91
CA ASN A 103 -5.00 2.17 -17.95
C ASN A 103 -3.81 1.46 -17.30
N GLU A 104 -2.61 2.01 -17.25
CA GLU A 104 -1.51 1.31 -16.58
C GLU A 104 -0.65 2.23 -15.73
N ALA A 105 -1.24 2.81 -14.68
CA ALA A 105 -0.45 3.20 -13.51
C ALA A 105 0.26 1.94 -12.99
N ARG A 106 1.54 1.78 -13.36
CA ARG A 106 2.42 0.72 -12.91
C ARG A 106 3.16 1.25 -11.69
N GLY A 107 2.88 0.66 -10.53
CA GLY A 107 3.68 0.88 -9.34
C GLY A 107 4.89 -0.05 -9.32
N MET A 108 5.96 0.40 -8.70
CA MET A 108 7.09 -0.43 -8.30
C MET A 108 7.19 -0.44 -6.78
N LEU A 109 7.36 -1.60 -6.20
CA LEU A 109 7.72 -1.75 -4.79
C LEU A 109 9.20 -2.13 -4.71
N VAL A 110 9.94 -1.48 -3.83
CA VAL A 110 11.33 -1.83 -3.52
C VAL A 110 11.39 -2.33 -2.08
N SER A 111 12.06 -3.46 -1.86
CA SER A 111 12.30 -4.04 -0.54
C SER A 111 13.79 -4.21 -0.27
N ALA A 112 14.20 -3.94 0.96
CA ALA A 112 15.56 -4.19 1.44
C ALA A 112 15.52 -4.94 2.77
N ALA A 113 16.40 -5.92 2.94
CA ALA A 113 16.46 -6.76 4.14
C ALA A 113 17.89 -6.93 4.66
N GLY A 114 18.02 -7.57 5.82
CA GLY A 114 19.31 -7.87 6.44
C GLY A 114 20.16 -8.94 5.72
N ASP A 115 19.66 -9.48 4.61
CA ASP A 115 20.35 -10.46 3.77
C ASP A 115 21.30 -9.78 2.77
N GLY A 116 21.34 -8.45 2.78
CA GLY A 116 22.18 -7.65 1.88
C GLY A 116 21.58 -7.46 0.49
N LEU A 117 20.33 -7.88 0.25
CA LEU A 117 19.67 -7.75 -1.04
C LEU A 117 18.68 -6.58 -1.05
N ILE A 118 18.62 -5.90 -2.20
CA ILE A 118 17.55 -4.98 -2.59
C ILE A 118 16.79 -5.65 -3.74
N LYS A 119 15.47 -5.74 -3.63
CA LYS A 119 14.60 -6.34 -4.64
C LYS A 119 13.58 -5.31 -5.10
N ALA A 120 13.31 -5.31 -6.41
CA ALA A 120 12.26 -4.49 -7.02
C ALA A 120 11.16 -5.42 -7.54
N TRP A 121 9.92 -5.04 -7.28
CA TRP A 121 8.72 -5.79 -7.62
C TRP A 121 7.82 -4.88 -8.45
N ALA A 122 7.40 -5.35 -9.62
CA ALA A 122 6.36 -4.67 -10.37
C ALA A 122 5.00 -5.01 -9.76
N THR A 123 4.14 -4.00 -9.56
CA THR A 123 2.74 -4.27 -9.24
C THR A 123 2.02 -4.61 -10.53
N SER A 124 1.75 -5.89 -10.78
CA SER A 124 0.84 -6.28 -11.86
C SER A 124 -0.61 -6.02 -11.45
N ARG A 125 -1.46 -5.63 -12.41
CA ARG A 125 -2.92 -5.69 -12.22
C ARG A 125 -3.41 -7.13 -12.14
#